data_AF-A0A1I8JMA8-F1
#
_entry.id   AF-A0A1I8JMA8-F1
#
_cell.length_a   1.000
_cell.length_b   1.000
_cell.length_c   1.000
_cell.angle_alpha   90.00
_cell.angle_beta   90.00
_cell.angle_gamma   90.00
#
_symmetry.space_group_name_H-M   'P 1'
#
loop_
_entity.id
_entity.type
_entity.pdbx_description
1 polymer ?
#
loop_
_entity_poly.entity_id
_entity_poly.type
_entity_poly.pdbx_seq_one_letter_code
_entity_poly.pdbx_strand_id
1 'polypeptide(L)'
;MRSLYDQYVEEVILQPDEERQGASVEGSGGDHPLNLNPNSQWAKHFEDNETLQQIDKDCRRLCPDLNFFQQASRWPRRRQASLRHRVETGLLEAQTFGRSQFGVNTLLARPARRRNSDMFRLPEGQEAHWEVCERLLFLYTKLNPGQGYVQGMNEVLGPIYYVLASDPNPDWAAHAEPDAFFCFTSLMSEIRDHFIKELDSSQSGIQGRMRQFQARLRLLDLPLHSRLTQLGLKSEFYAFRYLTLLLSQEFRLPDLLRVWDSLLADPQRFNFLLDVCCAMLVLIRDQLLAADFSDCMRLVQNYPYADVRQILAKAHEFYTRRPHNAASASGAPSSAPGRPAGALGSFDSQDGAPPSPGKGSPVSPGLRRVGSLLRRRHRRRCLTVANKLARHRRGVSLFVQHPSAIIIFQFVIFCVLVVSVISL
;
A
#
# COMPACT_ATOMS: atom_id res chain seq x y z
N MET A 1 6.78 15.48 -13.83
CA MET A 1 6.50 14.56 -12.70
C MET A 1 7.30 14.91 -11.47
N ARG A 2 8.64 14.97 -11.54
CA ARG A 2 9.48 15.35 -10.39
C ARG A 2 9.12 16.73 -9.81
N SER A 3 8.96 17.74 -10.66
CA SER A 3 8.45 19.06 -10.25
C SER A 3 7.05 19.05 -9.63
N LEU A 4 6.16 18.15 -10.10
CA LEU A 4 4.83 17.99 -9.54
C LEU A 4 4.88 17.36 -8.14
N TYR A 5 5.80 16.42 -7.92
CA TYR A 5 6.04 15.88 -6.59
C TYR A 5 6.54 16.96 -5.64
N ASP A 6 7.49 17.80 -6.08
CA ASP A 6 7.97 18.92 -5.27
C ASP A 6 6.83 19.88 -4.89
N GLN A 7 5.93 20.20 -5.83
CA GLN A 7 4.72 20.98 -5.54
C GLN A 7 3.82 20.32 -4.49
N TYR A 8 3.59 19.00 -4.60
CA TYR A 8 2.80 18.28 -3.59
C TYR A 8 3.42 18.35 -2.20
N VAL A 9 4.75 18.23 -2.11
CA VAL A 9 5.45 18.35 -0.85
C VAL A 9 5.29 19.77 -0.28
N GLU A 10 5.43 20.80 -1.11
CA GLU A 10 5.22 22.19 -0.68
C GLU A 10 3.78 22.44 -0.20
N GLU A 11 2.78 22.00 -0.95
CA GLU A 11 1.37 22.26 -0.61
C GLU A 11 0.88 21.45 0.60
N VAL A 12 1.31 20.20 0.73
CA VAL A 12 0.75 19.26 1.72
C VAL A 12 1.56 19.22 3.01
N ILE A 13 2.88 19.42 2.94
CA ILE A 13 3.77 19.32 4.08
C ILE A 13 4.16 20.71 4.62
N LEU A 14 4.24 21.75 3.76
CA LEU A 14 4.75 23.07 4.16
C LEU A 14 3.68 24.12 4.49
N GLN A 15 2.40 23.94 4.18
CA GLN A 15 1.38 24.98 4.46
C GLN A 15 0.94 25.02 5.95
N PRO A 16 0.71 26.22 6.52
CA PRO A 16 1.75 27.14 6.97
C PRO A 16 1.49 27.56 8.42
N ASP A 17 2.36 27.18 9.36
CA ASP A 17 2.44 27.92 10.63
C ASP A 17 2.93 29.36 10.41
N GLU A 18 3.48 29.69 9.23
CA GLU A 18 4.01 31.01 8.89
C GLU A 18 2.96 32.09 8.60
N GLU A 19 1.71 31.72 8.24
CA GLU A 19 0.62 32.73 8.15
C GLU A 19 0.19 33.26 9.53
N ARG A 20 0.63 32.62 10.63
CA ARG A 20 0.28 33.01 12.01
C ARG A 20 1.14 34.13 12.59
N GLN A 21 2.34 34.37 12.08
CA GLN A 21 3.25 35.37 12.67
C GLN A 21 3.06 36.79 12.11
N GLY A 22 2.35 36.94 10.99
CA GLY A 22 2.10 38.23 10.34
C GLY A 22 0.67 38.80 10.49
N ALA A 23 -0.31 37.98 10.87
CA ALA A 23 -1.69 38.43 11.01
C ALA A 23 -1.95 38.89 12.46
N SER A 24 -1.85 40.20 12.66
CA SER A 24 -2.30 40.89 13.87
C SER A 24 -3.68 40.41 14.31
N VAL A 25 -3.76 40.04 15.59
CA VAL A 25 -4.95 39.64 16.32
C VAL A 25 -6.04 40.72 16.23
N GLU A 26 -7.07 40.47 15.41
CA GLU A 26 -8.35 41.17 15.53
C GLU A 26 -9.53 40.17 15.44
N GLY A 27 -10.11 39.87 16.60
CA GLY A 27 -11.57 39.98 16.78
C GLY A 27 -12.53 39.01 16.07
N SER A 28 -12.12 37.81 15.66
CA SER A 28 -13.07 36.75 15.27
C SER A 28 -12.69 35.43 15.92
N GLY A 29 -13.69 34.60 16.24
CA GLY A 29 -13.51 33.25 16.80
C GLY A 29 -12.71 32.35 15.87
N GLY A 30 -11.39 32.55 15.85
CA GLY A 30 -10.44 31.92 14.97
C GLY A 30 -10.20 30.47 15.35
N ASP A 31 -9.77 29.70 14.37
CA ASP A 31 -9.53 28.28 14.52
C ASP A 31 -8.37 28.01 15.51
N HIS A 32 -8.65 27.27 16.57
CA HIS A 32 -7.73 27.02 17.68
C HIS A 32 -7.62 25.53 18.03
N PRO A 33 -6.58 25.07 18.76
CA PRO A 33 -6.37 23.64 19.05
C PRO A 33 -7.56 22.95 19.71
N LEU A 34 -8.30 23.67 20.54
CA LEU A 34 -9.48 23.15 21.25
C LEU A 34 -10.79 23.27 20.44
N ASN A 35 -10.73 23.61 19.15
CA ASN A 35 -11.92 23.85 18.35
C ASN A 35 -12.61 22.52 18.05
N LEU A 36 -13.87 22.38 18.47
CA LEU A 36 -14.65 21.16 18.31
C LEU A 36 -15.28 21.02 16.92
N ASN A 37 -15.15 22.04 16.06
CA ASN A 37 -15.68 21.99 14.70
C ASN A 37 -14.92 20.92 13.90
N PRO A 38 -15.61 19.94 13.29
CA PRO A 38 -14.98 18.92 12.45
C PRO A 38 -14.20 19.49 11.24
N ASN A 39 -14.53 20.71 10.81
CA ASN A 39 -13.83 21.40 9.73
C ASN A 39 -12.65 22.26 10.22
N SER A 40 -12.30 22.19 11.50
CA SER A 40 -11.13 22.84 12.07
C SER A 40 -9.84 22.32 11.42
N GLN A 41 -8.95 23.23 11.06
CA GLN A 41 -7.59 22.90 10.64
C GLN A 41 -6.82 22.21 11.77
N TRP A 42 -7.10 22.54 13.04
CA TRP A 42 -6.53 21.84 14.18
C TRP A 42 -7.05 20.42 14.35
N ALA A 43 -8.36 20.20 14.20
CA ALA A 43 -8.92 18.84 14.20
C ALA A 43 -8.25 17.99 13.11
N LYS A 44 -8.11 18.54 11.90
CA LYS A 44 -7.40 17.90 10.78
C LYS A 44 -5.90 17.70 11.06
N HIS A 45 -5.25 18.66 11.72
CA HIS A 45 -3.84 18.56 12.10
C HIS A 45 -3.60 17.40 13.07
N PHE A 46 -4.49 17.22 14.06
CA PHE A 46 -4.40 16.12 15.02
C PHE A 46 -4.67 14.76 14.35
N GLU A 47 -5.70 14.66 13.49
CA GLU A 47 -5.97 13.46 12.69
C GLU A 47 -4.77 13.09 11.80
N ASP A 48 -4.14 14.09 11.17
CA ASP A 48 -2.93 13.90 10.38
C ASP A 48 -1.76 13.41 11.23
N ASN A 49 -1.61 13.92 12.46
CA ASN A 49 -0.56 13.49 13.37
C ASN A 49 -0.77 12.05 13.87
N GLU A 50 -2.00 11.61 14.10
CA GLU A 50 -2.29 10.19 14.42
C GLU A 50 -1.87 9.27 13.27
N THR A 51 -2.25 9.64 12.04
CA THR A 51 -1.83 8.93 10.82
C THR A 51 -0.31 8.91 10.69
N LEU A 52 0.33 10.06 10.89
CA LEU A 52 1.78 10.21 10.78
C LEU A 52 2.51 9.36 11.84
N GLN A 53 2.02 9.30 13.08
CA GLN A 53 2.59 8.44 14.12
C GLN A 53 2.48 6.94 13.78
N GLN A 54 1.43 6.52 13.07
CA GLN A 54 1.32 5.15 12.59
C GLN A 54 2.37 4.87 11.50
N ILE A 55 2.51 5.79 10.54
CA ILE A 55 3.51 5.70 9.47
C ILE A 55 4.93 5.68 10.04
N ASP A 56 5.27 6.57 10.98
CA ASP A 56 6.58 6.62 11.66
C ASP A 56 6.93 5.25 12.27
N LYS A 57 6.01 4.67 13.06
CA LYS A 57 6.21 3.36 13.70
C LYS A 57 6.49 2.24 12.70
N ASP A 58 5.78 2.24 11.58
CA ASP A 58 5.90 1.21 10.54
C ASP A 58 7.18 1.41 9.70
N CYS A 59 7.51 2.65 9.33
CA CYS A 59 8.74 2.98 8.60
C CYS A 59 10.01 2.67 9.40
N ARG A 60 10.00 2.91 10.71
CA ARG A 60 11.12 2.58 11.59
C ARG A 60 11.45 1.08 11.65
N ARG A 61 10.45 0.24 11.38
CA ARG A 61 10.56 -1.24 11.40
C ARG A 61 10.73 -1.84 10.02
N LEU A 62 10.82 -1.02 8.97
CA LEU A 62 10.92 -1.46 7.59
C LEU A 62 12.25 -2.19 7.33
N CYS A 63 12.16 -3.42 6.81
CA CYS A 63 13.29 -4.28 6.46
C CYS A 63 14.42 -4.27 7.53
N PRO A 64 14.18 -4.76 8.75
CA PRO A 64 15.11 -4.60 9.88
C PRO A 64 16.47 -5.29 9.66
N ASP A 65 16.50 -6.31 8.80
CA ASP A 65 17.74 -7.03 8.43
C ASP A 65 18.66 -6.19 7.52
N LEU A 66 18.18 -5.06 7.00
CA LEU A 66 18.90 -4.20 6.09
C LEU A 66 19.12 -2.81 6.71
N ASN A 67 20.37 -2.53 7.06
CA ASN A 67 20.78 -1.24 7.65
C ASN A 67 20.56 -0.02 6.73
N PHE A 68 20.19 -0.23 5.46
CA PHE A 68 19.94 0.83 4.48
C PHE A 68 18.93 1.86 5.00
N PHE A 69 17.81 1.42 5.58
CA PHE A 69 16.73 2.34 5.94
C PHE A 69 17.11 3.28 7.09
N GLN A 70 18.01 2.83 7.98
CA GLN A 70 18.51 3.60 9.12
C GLN A 70 19.70 4.51 8.75
N GLN A 71 20.30 4.34 7.56
CA GLN A 71 21.38 5.18 7.08
C GLN A 71 20.89 6.53 6.58
N ALA A 72 21.80 7.51 6.59
CA ALA A 72 21.58 8.82 6.02
C ALA A 72 21.44 8.74 4.49
N SER A 73 20.36 9.31 3.97
CA SER A 73 20.20 9.59 2.56
C SER A 73 21.31 10.52 2.08
N ARG A 74 21.84 10.24 0.88
CA ARG A 74 22.80 11.13 0.20
C ARG A 74 22.17 12.46 -0.20
N TRP A 75 20.85 12.50 -0.30
CA TRP A 75 20.07 13.63 -0.81
C TRP A 75 19.00 14.07 0.20
N PRO A 76 19.39 14.58 1.38
CA PRO A 76 18.43 15.02 2.39
C PRO A 76 17.73 16.32 1.96
N ARG A 77 16.43 16.45 2.26
CA ARG A 77 15.70 17.71 2.03
C ARG A 77 15.98 18.72 3.14
N ARG A 78 16.80 19.75 2.84
CA ARG A 78 17.38 20.72 3.81
C ARG A 78 16.41 21.72 4.48
N ARG A 79 15.21 21.95 3.96
CA ARG A 79 14.39 23.15 4.28
C ARG A 79 12.97 22.89 4.77
N GLN A 80 12.55 21.64 4.85
CA GLN A 80 11.17 21.34 5.16
C GLN A 80 11.07 21.18 6.67
N ALA A 81 10.09 21.82 7.32
CA ALA A 81 9.71 21.48 8.69
C ALA A 81 9.41 19.98 8.68
N SER A 82 10.44 19.21 9.02
CA SER A 82 10.44 17.78 8.75
C SER A 82 9.26 17.19 9.51
N LEU A 83 8.57 16.23 8.90
CA LEU A 83 7.53 15.47 9.59
C LEU A 83 8.05 14.98 10.97
N ARG A 84 9.35 14.72 11.06
CA ARG A 84 10.16 14.65 12.28
C ARG A 84 9.73 15.60 13.41
N HIS A 85 9.69 16.91 13.21
CA HIS A 85 9.28 17.88 14.24
C HIS A 85 7.81 17.72 14.64
N ARG A 86 6.93 17.39 13.70
CA ARG A 86 5.50 17.13 13.98
C ARG A 86 5.33 15.86 14.82
N VAL A 87 6.06 14.80 14.49
CA VAL A 87 6.08 13.55 15.27
C VAL A 87 6.63 13.82 16.67
N GLU A 88 7.72 14.58 16.79
CA GLU A 88 8.33 14.93 18.08
C GLU A 88 7.39 15.72 18.99
N THR A 89 6.71 16.72 18.44
CA THR A 89 5.77 17.55 19.22
C THR A 89 4.55 16.74 19.68
N GLY A 90 4.11 15.77 18.87
CA GLY A 90 3.04 14.83 19.22
C GLY A 90 3.43 13.77 20.28
N LEU A 91 4.72 13.60 20.58
CA LEU A 91 5.23 12.72 21.64
C LEU A 91 5.44 13.44 22.99
N LEU A 92 5.24 14.75 23.04
CA LEU A 92 5.36 15.54 24.27
C LEU A 92 4.14 15.28 25.16
N GLU A 93 4.30 14.39 26.15
CA GLU A 93 3.25 14.11 27.13
C GLU A 93 3.18 15.19 28.23
N ALA A 94 1.98 15.66 28.55
CA ALA A 94 1.76 16.60 29.64
C ALA A 94 2.15 15.98 31.00
N GLN A 95 2.90 16.73 31.81
CA GLN A 95 3.33 16.31 33.13
C GLN A 95 2.20 16.54 34.14
N THR A 96 1.84 15.51 34.91
CA THR A 96 0.78 15.64 35.93
C THR A 96 1.35 16.26 37.20
N PHE A 97 0.76 17.37 37.64
CA PHE A 97 1.09 18.00 38.91
C PHE A 97 0.34 17.29 40.05
N GLY A 98 1.06 16.92 41.11
CA GLY A 98 0.46 16.51 42.37
C GLY A 98 0.35 17.73 43.28
N ARG A 99 -0.81 17.93 43.91
CA ARG A 99 -0.99 19.00 44.90
C ARG A 99 -0.63 18.46 46.28
N SER A 100 0.44 18.98 46.88
CA SER A 100 0.75 18.69 48.28
C SER A 100 -0.35 19.26 49.19
N GLN A 101 -0.57 18.65 50.35
CA GLN A 101 -1.56 19.10 51.35
C GLN A 101 -1.32 20.55 51.83
N PHE A 102 -0.13 21.09 51.58
CA PHE A 102 0.24 22.49 51.88
C PHE A 102 0.15 23.44 50.69
N GLY A 103 -0.53 23.05 49.60
CA GLY A 103 -0.78 23.92 48.43
C GLY A 103 0.42 24.07 47.48
N VAL A 104 1.53 23.38 47.72
CA VAL A 104 2.69 23.36 46.81
C VAL A 104 2.45 22.33 45.70
N ASN A 105 2.59 22.77 44.44
CA ASN A 105 2.54 21.87 43.29
C ASN A 105 3.88 21.15 43.16
N THR A 106 3.87 19.82 43.33
CA THR A 106 5.07 18.98 43.18
C THR A 106 4.92 18.14 41.91
N LEU A 107 5.95 18.14 41.07
CA LEU A 107 6.02 17.28 39.89
C LEU A 107 6.08 15.82 40.34
N LEU A 108 5.09 15.02 39.97
CA LEU A 108 5.10 13.59 40.25
C LEU A 108 6.11 12.91 39.34
N ALA A 109 7.08 12.20 39.93
CA ALA A 109 8.03 11.39 39.18
C ALA A 109 7.30 10.20 38.53
N ARG A 110 7.40 10.08 37.20
CA ARG A 110 6.77 8.98 36.45
C ARG A 110 7.59 7.70 36.56
N PRO A 111 6.93 6.52 36.59
CA PRO A 111 7.62 5.27 36.31
C PRO A 111 8.17 5.32 34.88
N ALA A 112 9.47 5.07 34.72
CA ALA A 112 10.15 5.09 33.43
C ALA A 112 9.63 3.95 32.54
N ARG A 113 8.60 4.23 31.73
CA ARG A 113 8.26 3.36 30.60
C ARG A 113 9.43 3.46 29.62
N ARG A 114 10.17 2.35 29.41
CA ARG A 114 11.29 2.29 28.46
C ARG A 114 10.84 2.89 27.13
N ARG A 115 11.43 4.02 26.77
CA ARG A 115 11.15 4.73 25.52
C ARG A 115 11.74 3.93 24.37
N ASN A 116 10.95 3.70 23.31
CA ASN A 116 11.49 3.34 22.00
C ASN A 116 12.17 4.53 21.29
N SER A 117 12.26 5.70 21.96
CA SER A 117 12.83 6.94 21.42
C SER A 117 14.36 6.98 21.38
N ASP A 118 15.03 5.93 21.85
CA ASP A 118 16.50 5.79 21.76
C ASP A 118 16.92 5.05 20.48
N MET A 119 16.04 5.01 19.47
CA MET A 119 16.42 4.61 18.13
C MET A 119 17.29 5.71 17.52
N PHE A 120 18.51 5.35 17.14
CA PHE A 120 19.56 6.22 16.58
C PHE A 120 18.98 7.33 15.69
N ARG A 121 19.19 8.59 16.10
CA ARG A 121 18.78 9.78 15.34
C ARG A 121 20.00 10.35 14.63
N LEU A 122 19.83 10.66 13.35
CA LEU A 122 20.84 11.36 12.58
C LEU A 122 20.92 12.85 12.98
N PRO A 123 22.09 13.48 12.89
CA PRO A 123 22.27 14.91 13.17
C PRO A 123 21.38 15.83 12.32
N GLU A 124 21.26 17.09 12.74
CA GLU A 124 20.58 18.12 11.94
C GLU A 124 21.20 18.24 10.53
N GLY A 125 20.34 18.42 9.52
CA GLY A 125 20.75 18.46 8.12
C GLY A 125 20.92 17.10 7.44
N GLN A 126 20.82 16.00 8.19
CA GLN A 126 20.72 14.64 7.66
C GLN A 126 19.30 14.11 7.78
N GLU A 127 18.98 13.16 6.91
CA GLU A 127 17.68 12.51 6.83
C GLU A 127 17.90 11.02 6.58
N ALA A 128 17.27 10.17 7.37
CA ALA A 128 17.33 8.73 7.20
C ALA A 128 16.44 8.29 6.03
N HIS A 129 16.80 7.19 5.38
CA HIS A 129 15.98 6.62 4.32
C HIS A 129 14.54 6.28 4.78
N TRP A 130 14.32 5.87 6.04
CA TRP A 130 12.98 5.64 6.58
C TRP A 130 12.16 6.95 6.73
N GLU A 131 12.79 8.11 6.96
CA GLU A 131 12.12 9.43 7.00
C GLU A 131 11.64 9.83 5.60
N VAL A 132 12.39 9.46 4.55
CA VAL A 132 11.95 9.63 3.16
C VAL A 132 10.73 8.76 2.87
N CYS A 133 10.72 7.50 3.31
CA CYS A 133 9.55 6.62 3.17
C CYS A 133 8.33 7.14 3.93
N GLU A 134 8.53 7.68 5.15
CA GLU A 134 7.46 8.32 5.93
C GLU A 134 6.81 9.46 5.13
N ARG A 135 7.61 10.37 4.57
CA ARG A 135 7.11 11.48 3.74
C ARG A 135 6.33 10.98 2.52
N LEU A 136 6.83 9.97 1.83
CA LEU A 136 6.17 9.38 0.66
C LEU A 136 4.79 8.81 1.00
N LEU A 137 4.68 8.06 2.11
CA LEU A 137 3.42 7.47 2.57
C LEU A 137 2.46 8.53 3.07
N PHE A 138 2.94 9.49 3.86
CA PHE A 138 2.11 10.58 4.36
C PHE A 138 1.51 11.37 3.20
N LEU A 139 2.32 11.74 2.21
CA LEU A 139 1.87 12.44 1.02
C LEU A 139 0.82 11.64 0.24
N TYR A 140 1.06 10.34 0.03
CA TYR A 140 0.11 9.47 -0.65
C TYR A 140 -1.24 9.43 0.08
N THR A 141 -1.23 9.30 1.40
CA THR A 141 -2.43 9.28 2.24
C THR A 141 -3.22 10.57 2.12
N LYS A 142 -2.55 11.72 2.19
CA LYS A 142 -3.19 13.04 2.05
C LYS A 142 -3.83 13.23 0.67
N LEU A 143 -3.23 12.68 -0.38
CA LEU A 143 -3.74 12.74 -1.75
C LEU A 143 -4.85 11.70 -2.02
N ASN A 144 -4.98 10.68 -1.17
CA ASN A 144 -5.95 9.59 -1.30
C ASN A 144 -6.80 9.39 -0.03
N PRO A 145 -7.59 10.38 0.40
CA PRO A 145 -8.34 10.32 1.66
C PRO A 145 -9.42 9.23 1.69
N GLY A 146 -9.86 8.72 0.54
CA GLY A 146 -10.81 7.59 0.47
C GLY A 146 -10.18 6.23 0.76
N GLN A 147 -8.86 6.13 0.81
CA GLN A 147 -8.13 4.93 1.22
C GLN A 147 -7.44 5.16 2.57
N GLY A 148 -6.81 6.33 2.75
CA GLY A 148 -6.00 6.59 3.93
C GLY A 148 -4.68 5.81 3.93
N TYR A 149 -4.01 5.81 5.09
CA TYR A 149 -2.89 4.90 5.35
C TYR A 149 -3.43 3.57 5.89
N VAL A 150 -2.88 2.46 5.39
CA VAL A 150 -3.16 1.13 5.92
C VAL A 150 -1.83 0.44 6.22
N GLN A 151 -1.73 -0.14 7.42
CA GLN A 151 -0.54 -0.89 7.84
C GLN A 151 -0.18 -1.96 6.79
N GLY A 152 1.10 -1.98 6.41
CA GLY A 152 1.63 -2.83 5.34
C GLY A 152 1.92 -2.08 4.03
N MET A 153 1.39 -0.87 3.83
CA MET A 153 1.77 -0.03 2.69
C MET A 153 3.26 0.30 2.68
N ASN A 154 3.87 0.47 3.86
CA ASN A 154 5.31 0.64 4.03
C ASN A 154 6.12 -0.53 3.45
N GLU A 155 5.63 -1.76 3.60
CA GLU A 155 6.29 -2.97 3.10
C GLU A 155 6.24 -3.10 1.57
N VAL A 156 5.29 -2.43 0.93
CA VAL A 156 5.22 -2.31 -0.54
C VAL A 156 6.11 -1.17 -1.03
N LEU A 157 6.16 -0.05 -0.30
CA LEU A 157 7.00 1.09 -0.66
C LEU A 157 8.50 0.78 -0.54
N GLY A 158 8.91 0.11 0.54
CA GLY A 158 10.31 -0.11 0.87
C GLY A 158 11.15 -0.69 -0.27
N PRO A 159 10.75 -1.82 -0.88
CA PRO A 159 11.49 -2.40 -2.01
C PRO A 159 11.60 -1.47 -3.22
N ILE A 160 10.54 -0.71 -3.53
CA ILE A 160 10.53 0.26 -4.64
C ILE A 160 11.55 1.36 -4.40
N TYR A 161 11.49 1.96 -3.21
CA TYR A 161 12.39 3.04 -2.84
C TYR A 161 13.84 2.58 -2.78
N TYR A 162 14.11 1.41 -2.18
CA TYR A 162 15.45 0.84 -2.10
C TYR A 162 16.10 0.70 -3.47
N VAL A 163 15.40 0.14 -4.46
CA VAL A 163 15.95 -0.07 -5.81
C VAL A 163 16.31 1.27 -6.46
N LEU A 164 15.44 2.27 -6.34
CA LEU A 164 15.64 3.59 -6.92
C LEU A 164 16.74 4.39 -6.21
N ALA A 165 16.81 4.32 -4.88
CA ALA A 165 17.79 5.06 -4.09
C ALA A 165 19.18 4.41 -4.10
N SER A 166 19.26 3.11 -4.38
CA SER A 166 20.52 2.36 -4.51
C SER A 166 21.03 2.27 -5.95
N ASP A 167 20.47 3.08 -6.86
CA ASP A 167 20.87 3.12 -8.26
C ASP A 167 22.38 3.43 -8.39
N PRO A 168 23.14 2.67 -9.20
CA PRO A 168 24.54 2.98 -9.47
C PRO A 168 24.76 4.35 -10.10
N ASN A 169 23.77 4.87 -10.83
CA ASN A 169 23.80 6.20 -11.41
C ASN A 169 23.37 7.25 -10.37
N PRO A 170 24.27 8.14 -9.93
CA PRO A 170 23.97 9.13 -8.90
C PRO A 170 22.89 10.13 -9.34
N ASP A 171 22.77 10.43 -10.63
CA ASP A 171 21.75 11.33 -11.16
C ASP A 171 20.35 10.73 -11.03
N TRP A 172 20.24 9.39 -11.14
CA TRP A 172 18.96 8.70 -11.01
C TRP A 172 18.62 8.51 -9.53
N ALA A 173 19.61 8.13 -8.71
CA ALA A 173 19.45 8.04 -7.26
C ALA A 173 19.03 9.37 -6.61
N ALA A 174 19.48 10.51 -7.15
CA ALA A 174 19.06 11.85 -6.70
C ALA A 174 17.56 12.11 -6.84
N HIS A 175 16.88 11.37 -7.70
CA HIS A 175 15.45 11.48 -7.94
C HIS A 175 14.65 10.28 -7.43
N ALA A 176 15.26 9.44 -6.59
CA ALA A 176 14.64 8.22 -6.09
C ALA A 176 13.32 8.48 -5.34
N GLU A 177 13.24 9.55 -4.54
CA GLU A 177 12.03 9.90 -3.78
C GLU A 177 10.82 10.21 -4.70
N PRO A 178 10.87 11.21 -5.60
CA PRO A 178 9.74 11.48 -6.48
C PRO A 178 9.43 10.30 -7.42
N ASP A 179 10.44 9.58 -7.90
CA ASP A 179 10.22 8.44 -8.80
C ASP A 179 9.56 7.26 -8.04
N ALA A 180 9.94 7.03 -6.77
CA ALA A 180 9.33 6.03 -5.90
C ALA A 180 7.87 6.38 -5.61
N PHE A 181 7.55 7.65 -5.39
CA PHE A 181 6.17 8.11 -5.17
C PHE A 181 5.24 7.69 -6.31
N PHE A 182 5.63 7.97 -7.55
CA PHE A 182 4.79 7.67 -8.71
C PHE A 182 4.74 6.16 -9.01
N CYS A 183 5.85 5.45 -8.84
CA CYS A 183 5.87 3.99 -8.97
C CYS A 183 4.94 3.33 -7.95
N PHE A 184 5.05 3.75 -6.68
CA PHE A 184 4.18 3.30 -5.60
C PHE A 184 2.71 3.64 -5.87
N THR A 185 2.41 4.88 -6.26
CA THR A 185 1.05 5.31 -6.59
C THR A 185 0.45 4.48 -7.73
N SER A 186 1.24 4.19 -8.76
CA SER A 186 0.80 3.34 -9.87
C SER A 186 0.47 1.93 -9.38
N LEU A 187 1.37 1.29 -8.63
CA LEU A 187 1.14 -0.04 -8.10
C LEU A 187 -0.07 -0.08 -7.15
N MET A 188 -0.15 0.87 -6.23
CA MET A 188 -1.27 1.01 -5.29
C MET A 188 -2.60 1.16 -6.02
N SER A 189 -2.65 1.85 -7.17
CA SER A 189 -3.89 1.97 -7.94
C SER A 189 -4.43 0.62 -8.46
N GLU A 190 -3.56 -0.37 -8.63
CA GLU A 190 -3.92 -1.73 -9.07
C GLU A 190 -4.30 -2.66 -7.90
N ILE A 191 -3.66 -2.49 -6.74
CA ILE A 191 -3.89 -3.33 -5.53
C ILE A 191 -4.79 -2.69 -4.48
N ARG A 192 -5.31 -1.48 -4.73
CA ARG A 192 -6.11 -0.69 -3.79
C ARG A 192 -7.26 -1.46 -3.17
N ASP A 193 -7.93 -2.29 -3.97
CA ASP A 193 -9.11 -3.05 -3.54
C ASP A 193 -8.77 -4.08 -2.43
N HIS A 194 -7.49 -4.42 -2.23
CA HIS A 194 -7.05 -5.26 -1.11
C HIS A 194 -6.98 -4.51 0.23
N PHE A 195 -6.99 -3.17 0.22
CA PHE A 195 -6.80 -2.31 1.39
C PHE A 195 -8.08 -1.56 1.80
N ILE A 196 -9.16 -1.68 1.02
CA ILE A 196 -10.44 -1.01 1.28
C ILE A 196 -11.42 -2.07 1.78
N LYS A 197 -11.79 -1.97 3.06
CA LYS A 197 -12.66 -2.94 3.75
C LYS A 197 -14.00 -3.16 3.03
N GLU A 198 -14.56 -2.10 2.45
CA GLU A 198 -15.81 -2.15 1.70
C GLU A 198 -15.70 -2.98 0.42
N LEU A 199 -14.48 -3.17 -0.09
CA LEU A 199 -14.20 -3.93 -1.32
C LEU A 199 -13.75 -5.36 -1.04
N ASP A 200 -13.52 -5.76 0.22
CA ASP A 200 -13.00 -7.08 0.59
C ASP A 200 -13.75 -8.24 -0.08
N SER A 201 -15.08 -8.15 -0.12
CA SER A 201 -15.97 -9.18 -0.67
C SER A 201 -16.00 -9.23 -2.21
N SER A 202 -15.53 -8.17 -2.88
CA SER A 202 -15.52 -8.08 -4.34
C SER A 202 -14.57 -9.12 -4.97
N GLN A 203 -14.69 -9.33 -6.28
CA GLN A 203 -13.81 -10.27 -6.99
C GLN A 203 -12.34 -9.80 -7.03
N SER A 204 -12.12 -8.49 -7.05
CA SER A 204 -10.79 -7.87 -6.96
C SER A 204 -10.33 -7.64 -5.52
N GLY A 205 -11.24 -7.70 -4.55
CA GLY A 205 -10.96 -7.58 -3.13
C GLY A 205 -10.22 -8.79 -2.55
N ILE A 206 -9.68 -8.61 -1.35
CA ILE A 206 -8.81 -9.62 -0.74
C ILE A 206 -9.50 -10.97 -0.52
N GLN A 207 -10.80 -11.00 -0.18
CA GLN A 207 -11.54 -12.25 -0.02
C GLN A 207 -11.80 -12.95 -1.36
N GLY A 208 -12.06 -12.18 -2.42
CA GLY A 208 -12.16 -12.73 -3.79
C GLY A 208 -10.86 -13.39 -4.23
N ARG A 209 -9.74 -12.71 -3.97
CA ARG A 209 -8.39 -13.19 -4.29
C ARG A 209 -8.01 -14.41 -3.46
N MET A 210 -8.39 -14.44 -2.18
CA MET A 210 -8.23 -15.60 -1.30
C MET A 210 -9.00 -16.83 -1.81
N ARG A 211 -10.26 -16.65 -2.25
CA ARG A 211 -11.04 -17.73 -2.86
C ARG A 211 -10.39 -18.24 -4.14
N GLN A 212 -9.87 -17.36 -4.99
CA GLN A 212 -9.12 -17.75 -6.19
C GLN A 212 -7.85 -18.54 -5.85
N PHE A 213 -7.12 -18.13 -4.80
CA PHE A 213 -5.97 -18.86 -4.29
C PHE A 213 -6.33 -20.28 -3.84
N GLN A 214 -7.35 -20.41 -2.98
CA GLN A 214 -7.82 -21.72 -2.50
C GLN A 214 -8.29 -22.63 -3.65
N ALA A 215 -9.09 -22.09 -4.57
CA ALA A 215 -9.55 -22.83 -5.74
C ALA A 215 -8.38 -23.30 -6.62
N ARG A 216 -7.34 -22.48 -6.75
CA ARG A 216 -6.15 -22.82 -7.52
C ARG A 216 -5.32 -23.90 -6.85
N LEU A 217 -5.10 -23.80 -5.54
CA LEU A 217 -4.42 -24.85 -4.78
C LEU A 217 -5.16 -26.19 -4.90
N ARG A 218 -6.50 -26.17 -4.81
CA ARG A 218 -7.33 -27.36 -4.97
C ARG A 218 -7.17 -28.03 -6.34
N LEU A 219 -7.06 -27.24 -7.41
CA LEU A 219 -6.85 -27.77 -8.76
C LEU A 219 -5.43 -28.32 -8.97
N LEU A 220 -4.43 -27.72 -8.31
CA LEU A 220 -3.02 -28.10 -8.45
C LEU A 220 -2.64 -29.30 -7.58
N ASP A 221 -3.12 -29.35 -6.34
CA ASP A 221 -2.83 -30.41 -5.37
C ASP A 221 -4.03 -30.61 -4.41
N LEU A 222 -5.00 -31.43 -4.85
CA LEU A 222 -6.20 -31.75 -4.08
C LEU A 222 -5.89 -32.42 -2.73
N PRO A 223 -4.96 -33.40 -2.62
CA PRO A 223 -4.56 -33.96 -1.33
C PRO A 223 -4.07 -32.91 -0.33
N LEU A 224 -3.17 -32.01 -0.76
CA LEU A 224 -2.66 -30.94 0.11
C LEU A 224 -3.78 -30.00 0.54
N HIS A 225 -4.62 -29.54 -0.39
CA HIS A 225 -5.77 -28.69 -0.07
C HIS A 225 -6.73 -29.33 0.94
N SER A 226 -7.04 -30.62 0.74
CA SER A 226 -7.94 -31.38 1.62
C SER A 226 -7.35 -31.52 3.02
N ARG A 227 -6.03 -31.78 3.12
CA ARG A 227 -5.33 -31.88 4.40
C ARG A 227 -5.37 -30.57 5.18
N LEU A 228 -5.05 -29.44 4.54
CA LEU A 228 -5.10 -28.12 5.19
C LEU A 228 -6.52 -27.78 5.67
N THR A 229 -7.53 -28.15 4.88
CA THR A 229 -8.95 -27.97 5.25
C THR A 229 -9.35 -28.83 6.44
N GLN A 230 -8.95 -30.11 6.47
CA GLN A 230 -9.22 -31.04 7.58
C GLN A 230 -8.57 -30.59 8.89
N LEU A 231 -7.37 -30.00 8.82
CA LEU A 231 -6.69 -29.40 9.97
C LEU A 231 -7.38 -28.12 10.47
N GLY A 232 -8.34 -27.56 9.72
CA GLY A 232 -8.93 -26.25 10.02
C GLY A 232 -7.97 -25.08 9.74
N LEU A 233 -6.90 -25.30 8.97
CA LEU A 233 -5.92 -24.28 8.62
C LEU A 233 -6.48 -23.37 7.51
N LYS A 234 -7.14 -22.30 7.92
CA LYS A 234 -7.72 -21.29 7.03
C LYS A 234 -6.61 -20.48 6.33
N SER A 235 -6.75 -20.24 5.03
CA SER A 235 -5.74 -19.50 4.26
C SER A 235 -5.59 -18.05 4.67
N GLU A 236 -6.63 -17.47 5.27
CA GLU A 236 -6.65 -16.13 5.85
C GLU A 236 -5.56 -15.95 6.92
N PHE A 237 -5.12 -17.01 7.59
CA PHE A 237 -4.09 -16.96 8.63
C PHE A 237 -2.66 -16.76 8.09
N TYR A 238 -2.43 -16.98 6.79
CA TYR A 238 -1.11 -16.84 6.18
C TYR A 238 -1.13 -16.10 4.83
N ALA A 239 -2.02 -16.51 3.92
CA ALA A 239 -2.08 -15.98 2.57
C ALA A 239 -2.63 -14.56 2.49
N PHE A 240 -3.28 -14.04 3.54
CA PHE A 240 -3.70 -12.64 3.58
C PHE A 240 -2.48 -11.73 3.37
N ARG A 241 -1.45 -11.92 4.21
CA ARG A 241 -0.19 -11.20 4.15
C ARG A 241 0.55 -11.42 2.83
N TYR A 242 0.56 -12.66 2.32
CA TYR A 242 1.21 -12.99 1.06
C TYR A 242 0.67 -12.13 -0.10
N LEU A 243 -0.67 -11.98 -0.15
CA LEU A 243 -1.36 -11.33 -1.25
C LEU A 243 -1.41 -9.81 -1.10
N THR A 244 -1.66 -9.31 0.12
CA THR A 244 -1.74 -7.85 0.36
C THR A 244 -0.37 -7.19 0.24
N LEU A 245 0.69 -7.88 0.68
CA LEU A 245 2.05 -7.33 0.70
C LEU A 245 2.92 -7.83 -0.46
N LEU A 246 2.34 -8.55 -1.44
CA LEU A 246 3.07 -9.08 -2.59
C LEU A 246 4.32 -9.87 -2.17
N LEU A 247 4.18 -10.69 -1.13
CA LEU A 247 5.22 -11.54 -0.53
C LEU A 247 6.41 -10.80 0.12
N SER A 248 6.32 -9.48 0.34
CA SER A 248 7.45 -8.70 0.87
C SER A 248 7.94 -9.10 2.26
N GLN A 249 7.07 -9.73 3.07
CA GLN A 249 7.44 -10.25 4.38
C GLN A 249 7.78 -11.77 4.35
N GLU A 250 7.71 -12.45 3.20
CA GLU A 250 8.13 -13.87 3.09
C GLU A 250 9.59 -14.03 2.67
N PHE A 251 10.13 -13.04 1.96
CA PHE A 251 11.44 -13.11 1.35
C PHE A 251 12.31 -11.94 1.81
N ARG A 252 13.60 -12.21 2.01
CA ARG A 252 14.59 -11.13 2.17
C ARG A 252 14.64 -10.31 0.89
N LEU A 253 15.04 -9.06 1.01
CA LEU A 253 14.96 -8.10 -0.10
C LEU A 253 15.56 -8.60 -1.43
N PRO A 254 16.76 -9.22 -1.51
CA PRO A 254 17.30 -9.70 -2.78
C PRO A 254 16.39 -10.73 -3.48
N ASP A 255 15.84 -11.65 -2.69
CA ASP A 255 14.94 -12.71 -3.14
C ASP A 255 13.58 -12.14 -3.53
N LEU A 256 13.06 -11.19 -2.74
CA LEU A 256 11.85 -10.45 -3.03
C LEU A 256 11.96 -9.70 -4.37
N LEU A 257 13.07 -9.00 -4.61
CA LEU A 257 13.30 -8.28 -5.87
C LEU A 257 13.27 -9.25 -7.06
N ARG A 258 13.81 -10.46 -6.91
CA ARG A 258 13.76 -11.47 -7.98
C ARG A 258 12.34 -11.98 -8.23
N VAL A 259 11.51 -12.12 -7.19
CA VAL A 259 10.08 -12.41 -7.34
C VAL A 259 9.38 -11.25 -8.06
N TRP A 260 9.62 -10.02 -7.62
CA TRP A 260 9.00 -8.82 -8.17
C TRP A 260 9.41 -8.54 -9.62
N ASP A 261 10.64 -8.83 -10.03
CA ASP A 261 11.05 -8.83 -11.44
C ASP A 261 10.08 -9.66 -12.30
N SER A 262 9.75 -10.85 -11.82
CA SER A 262 8.89 -11.79 -12.55
C SER A 262 7.43 -11.35 -12.51
N LEU A 263 6.95 -10.87 -11.36
CA LEU A 263 5.60 -10.35 -11.22
C LEU A 263 5.40 -9.12 -12.11
N LEU A 264 6.24 -8.10 -12.02
CA LEU A 264 6.05 -6.84 -12.75
C LEU A 264 6.21 -6.99 -14.27
N ALA A 265 7.03 -7.94 -14.72
CA ALA A 265 7.15 -8.28 -16.13
C ALA A 265 5.88 -8.92 -16.73
N ASP A 266 5.08 -9.59 -15.91
CA ASP A 266 3.90 -10.34 -16.34
C ASP A 266 2.65 -9.42 -16.42
N PRO A 267 1.89 -9.42 -17.53
CA PRO A 267 0.66 -8.63 -17.66
C PRO A 267 -0.49 -9.16 -16.79
N GLN A 268 -0.45 -10.44 -16.39
CA GLN A 268 -1.34 -11.10 -15.44
C GLN A 268 -0.66 -11.30 -14.08
N ARG A 269 0.24 -10.40 -13.67
CA ARG A 269 1.04 -10.47 -12.42
C ARG A 269 0.29 -10.91 -11.17
N PHE A 270 -0.94 -10.46 -10.98
CA PHE A 270 -1.72 -10.84 -9.80
C PHE A 270 -2.23 -12.27 -9.91
N ASN A 271 -2.57 -12.76 -11.11
CA ASN A 271 -2.79 -14.19 -11.29
C ASN A 271 -1.50 -14.98 -11.12
N PHE A 272 -0.38 -14.50 -11.66
CA PHE A 272 0.91 -15.17 -11.47
C PHE A 272 1.34 -15.23 -10.00
N LEU A 273 1.07 -14.18 -9.21
CA LEU A 273 1.27 -14.16 -7.76
C LEU A 273 0.53 -15.32 -7.06
N LEU A 274 -0.70 -15.63 -7.48
CA LEU A 274 -1.42 -16.78 -6.92
C LEU A 274 -0.71 -18.10 -7.22
N ASP A 275 -0.09 -18.24 -8.41
CA ASP A 275 0.72 -19.43 -8.73
C ASP A 275 1.98 -19.49 -7.89
N VAL A 276 2.64 -18.34 -7.64
CA VAL A 276 3.81 -18.25 -6.76
C VAL A 276 3.43 -18.71 -5.34
N CYS A 277 2.33 -18.21 -4.79
CA CYS A 277 1.84 -18.64 -3.48
C CYS A 277 1.51 -20.14 -3.44
N CYS A 278 0.89 -20.69 -4.50
CA CYS A 278 0.62 -22.13 -4.59
C CYS A 278 1.91 -22.94 -4.72
N ALA A 279 2.89 -22.46 -5.50
CA ALA A 279 4.19 -23.10 -5.68
C ALA A 279 4.95 -23.20 -4.36
N MET A 280 4.91 -22.15 -3.53
CA MET A 280 5.47 -22.17 -2.19
C MET A 280 4.92 -23.35 -1.38
N LEU A 281 3.59 -23.50 -1.30
CA LEU A 281 2.97 -24.59 -0.54
C LEU A 281 3.28 -25.97 -1.11
N VAL A 282 3.25 -26.13 -2.44
CA VAL A 282 3.50 -27.43 -3.09
C VAL A 282 4.94 -27.88 -2.92
N LEU A 283 5.91 -26.95 -2.89
CA LEU A 283 7.32 -27.29 -2.67
C LEU A 283 7.60 -27.84 -1.27
N ILE A 284 6.79 -27.49 -0.27
CA ILE A 284 6.88 -28.01 1.10
C ILE A 284 5.77 -29.02 1.42
N ARG A 285 5.11 -29.58 0.39
CA ARG A 285 3.90 -30.42 0.55
C ARG A 285 4.11 -31.58 1.51
N ASP A 286 5.24 -32.28 1.43
CA ASP A 286 5.47 -33.49 2.20
C ASP A 286 5.56 -33.17 3.71
N GLN A 287 6.14 -32.01 4.05
CA GLN A 287 6.18 -31.49 5.42
C GLN A 287 4.77 -31.11 5.89
N LEU A 288 3.99 -30.41 5.06
CA LEU A 288 2.62 -30.00 5.38
C LEU A 288 1.65 -31.18 5.52
N LEU A 289 1.85 -32.25 4.73
CA LEU A 289 1.01 -33.44 4.80
C LEU A 289 1.26 -34.22 6.10
N ALA A 290 2.52 -34.29 6.54
CA ALA A 290 2.93 -34.99 7.76
C ALA A 290 2.70 -34.18 9.04
N ALA A 291 2.71 -32.85 8.97
CA ALA A 291 2.61 -31.97 10.13
C ALA A 291 1.20 -31.90 10.76
N ASP A 292 1.17 -31.48 12.02
CA ASP A 292 -0.04 -31.09 12.73
C ASP A 292 -0.42 -29.62 12.43
N PHE A 293 -1.47 -29.11 13.08
CA PHE A 293 -1.91 -27.73 12.87
C PHE A 293 -0.82 -26.69 13.22
N SER A 294 -0.12 -26.87 14.34
CA SER A 294 0.85 -25.91 14.85
C SER A 294 2.08 -25.83 13.96
N ASP A 295 2.61 -26.98 13.56
CA ASP A 295 3.75 -27.06 12.66
C ASP A 295 3.40 -26.57 11.24
N CYS A 296 2.21 -26.91 10.73
CA CYS A 296 1.74 -26.34 9.47
C CYS A 296 1.68 -24.81 9.53
N MET A 297 1.08 -24.25 10.60
CA MET A 297 0.98 -22.81 10.78
C MET A 297 2.36 -22.15 10.80
N ARG A 298 3.30 -22.73 11.56
CA ARG A 298 4.68 -22.23 11.64
C ARG A 298 5.37 -22.27 10.28
N LEU A 299 5.21 -23.35 9.50
CA LEU A 299 5.82 -23.51 8.18
C LEU A 299 5.27 -22.52 7.15
N VAL A 300 3.95 -22.26 7.17
CA VAL A 300 3.36 -21.27 6.24
C VAL A 300 3.61 -19.83 6.70
N GLN A 301 3.71 -19.54 8.00
CA GLN A 301 4.01 -18.18 8.43
C GLN A 301 5.50 -17.85 8.38
N ASN A 302 6.37 -18.86 8.51
CA ASN A 302 7.83 -18.74 8.41
C ASN A 302 8.34 -19.72 7.36
N TYR A 303 8.12 -19.37 6.10
CA TYR A 303 8.44 -20.24 4.98
C TYR A 303 9.90 -20.68 5.04
N PRO A 304 10.20 -21.99 5.03
CA PRO A 304 11.58 -22.45 5.06
C PRO A 304 12.30 -21.93 3.82
N TYR A 305 13.56 -21.50 3.99
CA TYR A 305 14.32 -20.95 2.89
C TYR A 305 14.39 -21.96 1.73
N ALA A 306 13.78 -21.60 0.61
CA ALA A 306 13.89 -22.32 -0.65
C ALA A 306 14.42 -21.35 -1.70
N ASP A 307 15.24 -21.87 -2.62
CA ASP A 307 15.73 -21.09 -3.75
C ASP A 307 14.54 -20.49 -4.52
N VAL A 308 14.47 -19.16 -4.56
CA VAL A 308 13.43 -18.40 -5.27
C VAL A 308 13.30 -18.85 -6.72
N ARG A 309 14.39 -19.29 -7.35
CA ARG A 309 14.36 -19.78 -8.73
C ARG A 309 13.50 -21.04 -8.84
N GLN A 310 13.54 -21.93 -7.84
CA GLN A 310 12.71 -23.13 -7.81
C GLN A 310 11.23 -22.78 -7.62
N ILE A 311 10.93 -21.82 -6.73
CA ILE A 311 9.56 -21.30 -6.54
C ILE A 311 9.02 -20.72 -7.85
N LEU A 312 9.79 -19.84 -8.50
CA LEU A 312 9.39 -19.20 -9.75
C LEU A 312 9.26 -20.21 -10.90
N ALA A 313 10.18 -21.18 -11.01
CA ALA A 313 10.09 -22.25 -12.02
C ALA A 313 8.81 -23.09 -11.82
N LYS A 314 8.49 -23.44 -10.57
CA LYS A 314 7.28 -24.19 -10.22
C LYS A 314 6.01 -23.37 -10.48
N ALA A 315 6.01 -22.08 -10.14
CA ALA A 315 4.92 -21.17 -10.45
C ALA A 315 4.69 -21.05 -11.96
N HIS A 316 5.77 -20.99 -12.76
CA HIS A 316 5.68 -20.93 -14.21
C HIS A 316 5.16 -22.25 -14.83
N GLU A 317 5.52 -23.41 -14.26
CA GLU A 317 4.91 -24.71 -14.60
C GLU A 317 3.39 -24.67 -14.41
N PHE A 318 2.91 -24.10 -13.30
CA PHE A 318 1.47 -23.95 -13.04
C PHE A 318 0.82 -22.95 -13.99
N TYR A 319 1.49 -21.83 -14.27
CA TYR A 319 1.02 -20.79 -15.17
C TYR A 319 0.80 -21.32 -16.59
N THR A 320 1.76 -22.10 -17.12
CA THR A 320 1.73 -22.65 -18.49
C THR A 320 0.74 -23.79 -18.66
N ARG A 321 0.50 -24.60 -17.62
CA ARG A 321 -0.50 -25.67 -17.64
C ARG A 321 -1.95 -25.18 -17.67
N ARG A 322 -2.19 -23.88 -17.44
CA ARG A 322 -3.55 -23.34 -17.52
C ARG A 322 -4.04 -23.46 -18.96
N PRO A 323 -5.21 -24.06 -19.22
CA PRO A 323 -5.76 -24.12 -20.56
C PRO A 323 -5.90 -22.69 -21.09
N HIS A 324 -5.15 -22.36 -22.13
CA HIS A 324 -5.23 -21.10 -22.85
C HIS A 324 -6.52 -21.07 -23.67
N ASN A 325 -7.70 -21.11 -23.04
CA ASN A 325 -9.00 -20.78 -23.64
C ASN A 325 -10.13 -20.91 -22.59
N ALA A 326 -10.41 -19.81 -21.90
CA ALA A 326 -11.72 -19.51 -21.32
C ALA A 326 -12.18 -18.11 -21.74
N ALA A 327 -11.72 -17.66 -22.92
CA ALA A 327 -12.07 -16.38 -23.53
C ALA A 327 -12.72 -16.61 -24.91
N SER A 328 -13.75 -17.45 -24.98
CA SER A 328 -14.64 -17.55 -26.17
C SER A 328 -15.91 -18.41 -25.98
N ALA A 329 -16.23 -18.88 -24.77
CA ALA A 329 -17.46 -19.66 -24.52
C ALA A 329 -18.52 -18.83 -23.77
N SER A 330 -18.89 -17.67 -24.33
CA SER A 330 -20.16 -17.00 -24.02
C SER A 330 -20.94 -16.84 -25.33
N GLY A 331 -21.37 -17.98 -25.86
CA GLY A 331 -22.18 -18.09 -27.06
C GLY A 331 -23.14 -19.25 -26.90
N ALA A 332 -24.23 -19.04 -26.17
CA ALA A 332 -25.42 -19.87 -26.23
C ALA A 332 -26.67 -18.98 -26.06
N PRO A 333 -27.78 -19.33 -26.73
CA PRO A 333 -28.68 -18.37 -27.35
C PRO A 333 -29.78 -17.86 -26.41
N SER A 334 -30.22 -16.62 -26.66
CA SER A 334 -31.36 -16.00 -25.98
C SER A 334 -32.68 -16.65 -26.41
N SER A 335 -33.37 -17.29 -25.48
CA SER A 335 -34.81 -17.59 -25.59
C SER A 335 -35.56 -16.69 -24.62
N ALA A 336 -36.33 -15.74 -25.15
CA ALA A 336 -37.32 -14.97 -24.40
C ALA A 336 -38.44 -15.90 -23.87
N PRO A 337 -39.16 -15.48 -22.82
CA PRO A 337 -40.58 -15.21 -23.08
C PRO A 337 -41.15 -13.99 -22.32
N GLY A 338 -41.99 -13.25 -23.05
CA GLY A 338 -43.36 -12.85 -22.68
C GLY A 338 -43.63 -12.21 -21.31
N ARG A 339 -43.99 -10.92 -21.35
CA ARG A 339 -44.90 -10.28 -20.38
C ARG A 339 -46.25 -11.02 -20.34
N PRO A 340 -46.97 -10.92 -19.21
CA PRO A 340 -48.23 -10.19 -19.29
C PRO A 340 -48.43 -9.18 -18.15
N ALA A 341 -49.44 -8.33 -18.36
CA ALA A 341 -49.83 -7.20 -17.54
C ALA A 341 -50.92 -7.54 -16.51
N GLY A 342 -50.90 -6.82 -15.38
CA GLY A 342 -52.08 -6.32 -14.65
C GLY A 342 -52.88 -7.29 -13.77
N ALA A 343 -52.89 -7.04 -12.45
CA ALA A 343 -54.09 -6.66 -11.69
C ALA A 343 -53.83 -6.60 -10.17
N LEU A 344 -54.20 -5.44 -9.61
CA LEU A 344 -54.75 -5.11 -8.28
C LEU A 344 -54.77 -6.17 -7.15
N GLY A 345 -54.36 -5.72 -5.95
CA GLY A 345 -54.72 -6.33 -4.67
C GLY A 345 -54.03 -5.63 -3.48
N SER A 346 -54.78 -4.81 -2.76
CA SER A 346 -54.45 -4.16 -1.49
C SER A 346 -54.06 -5.14 -0.38
N PHE A 347 -53.16 -4.76 0.54
CA PHE A 347 -53.38 -4.87 1.99
C PHE A 347 -52.29 -4.11 2.78
N ASP A 348 -52.74 -3.35 3.77
CA ASP A 348 -51.98 -2.63 4.80
C ASP A 348 -51.12 -3.57 5.66
N SER A 349 -49.95 -3.08 6.11
CA SER A 349 -49.57 -3.09 7.54
C SER A 349 -48.29 -2.28 7.78
N GLN A 350 -48.36 -1.47 8.82
CA GLN A 350 -47.34 -0.61 9.41
C GLN A 350 -46.15 -1.42 9.94
N ASP A 351 -44.92 -0.87 9.84
CA ASP A 351 -44.08 -0.61 11.02
C ASP A 351 -42.68 -0.05 10.66
N GLY A 352 -42.31 1.02 11.37
CA GLY A 352 -40.96 1.24 11.92
C GLY A 352 -39.79 1.58 10.99
N ALA A 353 -39.61 2.87 10.69
CA ALA A 353 -38.35 3.41 10.16
C ALA A 353 -37.35 3.77 11.29
N PRO A 354 -36.04 3.45 11.16
CA PRO A 354 -34.96 4.15 11.84
C PRO A 354 -34.22 5.13 10.89
N PRO A 355 -33.45 6.10 11.43
CA PRO A 355 -33.30 7.42 10.80
C PRO A 355 -32.15 7.53 9.79
N SER A 356 -32.33 8.49 8.89
CA SER A 356 -31.41 8.98 7.85
C SER A 356 -30.05 9.45 8.40
N PRO A 357 -28.93 9.17 7.71
CA PRO A 357 -27.66 9.80 8.03
C PRO A 357 -27.64 11.26 7.53
N GLY A 358 -27.13 12.15 8.38
CA GLY A 358 -27.09 13.59 8.22
C GLY A 358 -26.35 14.08 6.98
N LYS A 359 -26.82 15.23 6.49
CA LYS A 359 -26.27 15.99 5.38
C LYS A 359 -24.81 16.38 5.66
N GLY A 360 -23.89 15.90 4.82
CA GLY A 360 -22.51 16.39 4.79
C GLY A 360 -22.44 17.83 4.28
N SER A 361 -21.70 18.67 4.99
CA SER A 361 -21.39 20.05 4.59
C SER A 361 -20.48 20.10 3.34
N PRO A 362 -20.56 21.15 2.52
CA PRO A 362 -19.90 21.22 1.23
C PRO A 362 -18.39 21.50 1.35
N VAL A 363 -17.58 20.65 0.72
CA VAL A 363 -16.14 20.89 0.51
C VAL A 363 -15.95 21.91 -0.60
N SER A 364 -15.03 22.86 -0.40
CA SER A 364 -14.67 23.96 -1.30
C SER A 364 -14.54 23.53 -2.78
N PRO A 365 -15.09 24.30 -3.75
CA PRO A 365 -15.22 23.87 -5.15
C PRO A 365 -13.91 23.64 -5.93
N GLY A 366 -12.77 24.12 -5.43
CA GLY A 366 -11.48 24.10 -6.12
C GLY A 366 -10.84 22.71 -6.28
N LEU A 367 -10.82 21.89 -5.21
CA LEU A 367 -10.14 20.58 -5.23
C LEU A 367 -10.91 19.47 -5.96
N ARG A 368 -12.25 19.56 -6.06
CA ARG A 368 -13.08 18.52 -6.71
C ARG A 368 -12.99 18.55 -8.25
N ARG A 369 -12.79 19.73 -8.86
CA ARG A 369 -12.69 19.86 -10.32
C ARG A 369 -11.35 19.36 -10.86
N VAL A 370 -10.25 19.65 -10.17
CA VAL A 370 -8.91 19.22 -10.59
C VAL A 370 -8.78 17.68 -10.49
N GLY A 371 -9.20 17.09 -9.37
CA GLY A 371 -9.13 15.63 -9.19
C GLY A 371 -10.05 14.81 -10.11
N SER A 372 -11.22 15.33 -10.52
CA SER A 372 -12.13 14.61 -11.43
C SER A 372 -11.70 14.68 -12.90
N LEU A 373 -11.10 15.80 -13.33
CA LEU A 373 -10.54 15.98 -14.68
C LEU A 373 -9.24 15.19 -14.87
N LEU A 374 -8.36 15.12 -13.86
CA LEU A 374 -7.16 14.27 -13.90
C LEU A 374 -7.52 12.77 -13.91
N ARG A 375 -8.50 12.33 -13.10
CA ARG A 375 -8.98 10.92 -13.09
C ARG A 375 -9.53 10.44 -14.44
N ARG A 376 -10.23 11.30 -15.19
CA ARG A 376 -10.78 10.96 -16.51
C ARG A 376 -9.73 11.01 -17.63
N ARG A 377 -8.76 11.94 -17.57
CA ARG A 377 -7.66 12.02 -18.56
C ARG A 377 -6.62 10.91 -18.38
N HIS A 378 -6.29 10.55 -17.14
CA HIS A 378 -5.33 9.49 -16.84
C HIS A 378 -5.86 8.10 -17.23
N ARG A 379 -7.12 7.77 -16.87
CA ARG A 379 -7.76 6.48 -17.21
C ARG A 379 -7.90 6.24 -18.72
N ARG A 380 -8.16 7.30 -19.52
CA ARG A 380 -8.26 7.17 -20.99
C ARG A 380 -6.89 7.04 -21.67
N ARG A 381 -5.85 7.73 -21.19
CA ARG A 381 -4.50 7.62 -21.76
C ARG A 381 -3.83 6.28 -21.44
N CYS A 382 -3.99 5.74 -20.24
CA CYS A 382 -3.43 4.44 -19.86
C CYS A 382 -4.01 3.27 -20.68
N LEU A 383 -5.33 3.27 -20.97
CA LEU A 383 -5.98 2.23 -21.77
C LEU A 383 -5.58 2.26 -23.26
N THR A 384 -5.36 3.44 -23.84
CA THR A 384 -4.98 3.56 -25.25
C THR A 384 -3.52 3.15 -25.49
N VAL A 385 -2.63 3.42 -24.53
CA VAL A 385 -1.20 3.08 -24.62
C VAL A 385 -0.95 1.60 -24.32
N ALA A 386 -1.64 1.01 -23.33
CA ALA A 386 -1.57 -0.43 -23.04
C ALA A 386 -2.02 -1.28 -24.24
N ASN A 387 -3.07 -0.86 -24.95
CA ASN A 387 -3.57 -1.57 -26.14
C ASN A 387 -2.67 -1.41 -27.39
N LYS A 388 -1.91 -0.30 -27.50
CA LYS A 388 -0.95 -0.10 -28.60
C LYS A 388 0.33 -0.93 -28.42
N LEU A 389 0.78 -1.13 -27.18
CA LEU A 389 2.01 -1.88 -26.85
C LEU A 389 1.80 -3.41 -26.77
N ALA A 390 0.59 -3.88 -26.44
CA ALA A 390 0.22 -5.29 -26.54
C ALA A 390 0.32 -5.84 -27.99
N ARG A 391 0.25 -4.96 -29.00
CA ARG A 391 0.43 -5.33 -30.42
C ARG A 391 1.91 -5.42 -30.85
N HIS A 392 2.84 -4.79 -30.13
CA HIS A 392 4.27 -4.79 -30.49
C HIS A 392 5.12 -5.83 -29.74
N ARG A 393 4.63 -6.39 -28.63
CA ARG A 393 5.36 -7.40 -27.82
C ARG A 393 5.36 -8.84 -28.39
N ARG A 394 4.77 -9.11 -29.56
CA ARG A 394 4.84 -10.46 -30.18
C ARG A 394 6.23 -10.83 -30.73
N GLY A 395 7.26 -9.99 -30.56
CA GLY A 395 8.54 -10.17 -31.26
C GLY A 395 9.81 -10.11 -30.40
N VAL A 396 9.76 -10.19 -29.07
CA VAL A 396 11.00 -10.15 -28.25
C VAL A 396 11.04 -11.35 -27.31
N SER A 397 11.46 -12.48 -27.88
CA SER A 397 12.04 -13.60 -27.15
C SER A 397 13.54 -13.58 -27.46
N LEU A 398 14.37 -13.84 -26.46
CA LEU A 398 15.84 -13.76 -26.42
C LEU A 398 16.38 -12.42 -25.90
N PHE A 399 16.82 -12.40 -24.62
CA PHE A 399 18.19 -12.09 -24.24
C PHE A 399 18.35 -12.34 -22.73
N VAL A 400 19.04 -13.44 -22.40
CA VAL A 400 19.52 -13.79 -21.05
C VAL A 400 21.02 -13.65 -21.11
N GLN A 401 21.61 -12.63 -20.47
CA GLN A 401 23.04 -12.59 -20.13
C GLN A 401 23.45 -11.35 -19.29
N HIS A 402 22.80 -11.13 -18.13
CA HIS A 402 23.46 -10.68 -16.89
C HIS A 402 22.40 -10.61 -15.76
N PRO A 403 22.55 -11.32 -14.64
CA PRO A 403 21.50 -11.43 -13.63
C PRO A 403 21.69 -10.38 -12.53
N SER A 404 20.60 -9.77 -12.05
CA SER A 404 20.36 -9.25 -10.68
C SER A 404 19.68 -7.87 -10.57
N ALA A 405 19.35 -7.17 -11.67
CA ALA A 405 18.58 -5.91 -11.54
C ALA A 405 17.72 -5.51 -12.75
N ILE A 406 17.87 -6.16 -13.90
CA ILE A 406 17.54 -5.53 -15.19
C ILE A 406 16.03 -5.39 -15.45
N ILE A 407 15.15 -6.16 -14.79
CA ILE A 407 13.73 -6.22 -15.17
C ILE A 407 12.85 -5.27 -14.34
N ILE A 408 13.02 -5.16 -13.02
CA ILE A 408 12.45 -4.04 -12.23
C ILE A 408 12.99 -2.73 -12.78
N PHE A 409 14.29 -2.68 -13.10
CA PHE A 409 14.89 -1.50 -13.70
C PHE A 409 14.27 -1.18 -15.06
N GLN A 410 14.02 -2.18 -15.92
CA GLN A 410 13.29 -1.95 -17.18
C GLN A 410 11.81 -1.65 -17.00
N PHE A 411 11.13 -2.15 -15.97
CA PHE A 411 9.73 -1.80 -15.69
C PHE A 411 9.62 -0.39 -15.10
N VAL A 412 10.52 -0.02 -14.20
CA VAL A 412 10.65 1.33 -13.62
C VAL A 412 11.10 2.32 -14.69
N ILE A 413 12.12 2.01 -15.48
CA ILE A 413 12.51 2.79 -16.67
C ILE A 413 11.36 2.83 -17.68
N PHE A 414 10.61 1.76 -17.90
CA PHE A 414 9.45 1.77 -18.80
C PHE A 414 8.32 2.63 -18.25
N CYS A 415 8.02 2.60 -16.95
CA CYS A 415 7.07 3.51 -16.31
C CYS A 415 7.55 4.97 -16.39
N VAL A 416 8.84 5.22 -16.18
CA VAL A 416 9.45 6.55 -16.29
C VAL A 416 9.46 7.04 -17.75
N LEU A 417 9.85 6.20 -18.72
CA LEU A 417 9.96 6.52 -20.15
C LEU A 417 8.61 6.62 -20.84
N VAL A 418 7.67 5.69 -20.58
CA VAL A 418 6.32 5.74 -21.17
C VAL A 418 5.58 6.98 -20.70
N VAL A 419 5.77 7.42 -19.45
CA VAL A 419 5.14 8.66 -18.96
C VAL A 419 5.89 9.92 -19.42
N SER A 420 7.21 9.84 -19.61
CA SER A 420 8.01 10.95 -20.18
C SER A 420 7.69 11.19 -21.65
N VAL A 421 7.49 10.13 -22.45
CA VAL A 421 7.11 10.21 -23.88
C VAL A 421 5.66 10.68 -24.08
N ILE A 422 4.80 10.60 -23.06
CA ILE A 422 3.43 11.15 -23.08
C ILE A 422 3.40 12.65 -22.70
N SER A 423 4.53 13.21 -22.26
CA SER A 423 4.68 14.61 -21.82
C SER A 423 5.44 15.50 -22.82
N LEU A 424 5.90 14.94 -23.94
CA LEU A 424 6.23 15.64 -25.19
C LEU A 424 5.04 15.49 -26.14
#